data_AF-F8NSB7-F1
#
_entry.id   AF-F8NSB7-F1
#
_cell.length_a   1.000
_cell.length_b   1.000
_cell.length_c   1.000
_cell.angle_alpha   90.00
_cell.angle_beta   90.00
_cell.angle_gamma   90.00
#
_symmetry.space_group_name_H-M   'P 1'
#
loop_
_entity.id
_entity.type
_entity.pdbx_description
1 polymer ?
#
loop_
_entity_poly.entity_id
_entity_poly.type
_entity_poly.pdbx_seq_one_letter_code
_entity_poly.pdbx_strand_id
1 'polypeptide(L)'
;MSVPRYLPHLIYSTALTSVSIHLLWHRKQQEEDNARISAQVSILESLVSQLQSGRPVKDEEIDRLRKLAQVHDDERTGVNPAAAGSIGWKDVIWGRKSSPSQKSSDDEWERKDLEKIRQEIEAEI
;
A
#
# COMPACT_ATOMS: atom_id res chain seq x y z
N MET A 1 39.49 -2.18 -21.95
CA MET A 1 39.01 -3.03 -20.83
C MET A 1 37.84 -3.84 -21.34
N SER A 2 37.95 -5.17 -21.32
CA SER A 2 36.90 -6.08 -21.81
C SER A 2 35.74 -6.11 -20.81
N VAL A 3 34.63 -5.47 -21.16
CA VAL A 3 33.35 -5.68 -20.47
C VAL A 3 33.04 -7.18 -20.50
N PRO A 4 32.80 -7.83 -19.35
CA PRO A 4 32.51 -9.26 -19.31
C PRO A 4 31.27 -9.52 -20.18
N ARG A 5 31.39 -10.46 -21.12
CA ARG A 5 30.42 -10.74 -22.20
C ARG A 5 28.98 -11.00 -21.70
N TYR A 6 28.83 -11.36 -20.43
CA TYR A 6 27.56 -11.70 -19.77
C TYR A 6 26.94 -10.59 -18.93
N LEU A 7 27.68 -9.51 -18.64
CA LEU A 7 27.18 -8.35 -17.90
C LEU A 7 25.92 -7.72 -18.51
N PRO A 8 25.83 -7.50 -19.84
CA PRO A 8 24.60 -6.98 -20.42
C PRO A 8 23.42 -7.93 -20.20
N HIS A 9 23.60 -9.25 -20.30
CA HIS A 9 22.51 -10.22 -20.08
C HIS A 9 21.99 -10.22 -18.64
N LEU A 10 22.87 -10.06 -17.65
CA LEU A 10 22.44 -9.92 -16.25
C LEU A 10 21.61 -8.65 -16.06
N ILE A 11 22.05 -7.52 -16.60
CA ILE A 11 21.32 -6.25 -16.52
C ILE A 11 19.95 -6.35 -17.23
N TYR A 12 19.89 -6.98 -18.40
CA TYR A 12 18.62 -7.17 -19.10
C TYR A 12 17.67 -8.10 -18.34
N SER A 13 18.17 -9.20 -17.77
CA SER A 13 17.34 -10.12 -17.00
C SER A 13 16.77 -9.48 -15.73
N THR A 14 17.58 -8.68 -15.01
CA THR A 14 17.13 -8.00 -13.79
C THR A 14 16.18 -6.85 -14.12
N ALA A 15 16.48 -6.07 -15.15
CA ALA A 15 15.57 -5.02 -15.61
C ALA A 15 14.21 -5.61 -16.04
N LEU A 16 14.22 -6.74 -16.75
CA LEU A 16 13.00 -7.42 -17.18
C LEU A 16 12.17 -7.91 -16.00
N THR A 17 12.79 -8.53 -14.99
CA THR A 17 12.06 -8.99 -13.79
C THR A 17 11.54 -7.81 -12.97
N SER A 18 12.34 -6.75 -12.81
CA SER A 18 11.94 -5.53 -12.11
C SER A 18 10.75 -4.84 -12.77
N VAL A 19 10.79 -4.67 -14.10
CA VAL A 19 9.66 -4.09 -14.86
C VAL A 19 8.43 -4.97 -14.79
N SER A 20 8.59 -6.30 -14.85
CA SER A 20 7.47 -7.25 -14.75
C SER A 20 6.77 -7.15 -13.39
N ILE A 21 7.54 -7.08 -12.30
CA ILE A 21 7.01 -6.91 -10.94
C ILE A 21 6.35 -5.53 -10.77
N HIS A 22 6.96 -4.48 -11.32
CA HIS A 22 6.41 -3.13 -11.26
C HIS A 22 5.06 -3.01 -11.99
N LEU A 23 4.94 -3.61 -13.18
CA LEU A 23 3.70 -3.65 -13.94
C LEU A 23 2.60 -4.44 -13.22
N LEU A 24 2.96 -5.55 -12.57
CA LEU A 24 2.01 -6.34 -11.78
C LEU A 24 1.46 -5.53 -10.60
N TRP A 25 2.32 -4.77 -9.93
CA TRP A 25 1.90 -3.89 -8.85
C TRP A 25 1.02 -2.74 -9.36
N HIS A 26 1.39 -2.14 -10.50
CA HIS A 26 0.61 -1.09 -11.14
C HIS A 26 -0.80 -1.57 -11.53
N ARG A 27 -0.91 -2.79 -12.09
CA ARG A 27 -2.23 -3.37 -12.42
C ARG A 27 -3.09 -3.54 -11.16
N LYS A 28 -2.50 -4.03 -10.07
CA LYS A 28 -3.22 -4.20 -8.80
C LYS A 28 -3.69 -2.85 -8.24
N GLN A 29 -2.84 -1.82 -8.26
CA GLN A 29 -3.22 -0.46 -7.85
C GLN A 29 -4.40 0.08 -8.68
N GLN A 30 -4.35 -0.11 -10.00
CA GLN A 30 -5.45 0.30 -10.89
C GLN A 30 -6.77 -0.43 -10.61
N GLU A 31 -6.74 -1.73 -10.29
CA GLU A 31 -7.95 -2.48 -9.93
C GLU A 31 -8.59 -1.92 -8.65
N GLU A 32 -7.79 -1.62 -7.64
CA GLU A 32 -8.27 -1.03 -6.39
C GLU A 32 -8.78 0.41 -6.59
N ASP A 33 -8.09 1.22 -7.40
CA ASP A 33 -8.53 2.58 -7.76
C ASP A 33 -9.85 2.57 -8.53
N ASN A 34 -9.99 1.64 -9.48
CA ASN A 34 -11.22 1.49 -10.25
C ASN A 34 -12.40 1.05 -9.36
N ALA A 35 -12.17 0.12 -8.43
CA ALA A 35 -13.19 -0.28 -7.46
C ALA A 35 -13.61 0.91 -6.57
N ARG A 36 -12.65 1.73 -6.16
CA ARG A 36 -12.90 2.94 -5.35
C ARG A 36 -13.73 3.98 -6.10
N ILE A 37 -13.32 4.32 -7.32
CA ILE A 37 -14.04 5.30 -8.15
C ILE A 37 -15.46 4.79 -8.42
N SER A 38 -15.62 3.49 -8.72
CA SER A 38 -16.93 2.87 -8.90
C SER A 38 -17.83 3.02 -7.67
N ALA A 39 -17.31 2.80 -6.47
CA ALA A 39 -18.06 3.00 -5.23
C ALA A 39 -18.46 4.48 -5.02
N GLN A 40 -17.55 5.42 -5.27
CA GLN A 40 -17.84 6.86 -5.19
C GLN A 40 -18.92 7.27 -6.20
N VAL A 41 -18.85 6.77 -7.43
CA VAL A 41 -19.87 7.02 -8.47
C VAL A 41 -21.22 6.47 -8.02
N SER A 42 -21.28 5.24 -7.50
CA SER A 42 -22.53 4.65 -7.00
C SER A 42 -23.17 5.47 -5.87
N ILE A 43 -22.36 6.03 -4.95
CA ILE A 43 -22.85 6.92 -3.90
C ILE A 43 -23.44 8.20 -4.49
N LEU A 44 -22.74 8.82 -5.45
CA LEU A 44 -23.20 10.05 -6.12
C LEU A 44 -24.48 9.80 -6.93
N GLU A 45 -24.57 8.68 -7.64
CA GLU A 45 -25.77 8.28 -8.37
C GLU A 45 -26.97 8.06 -7.43
N SER A 46 -26.73 7.43 -6.27
CA SER A 46 -27.76 7.28 -5.23
C SER A 46 -28.25 8.63 -4.71
N LEU A 47 -27.35 9.59 -4.48
CA LEU A 47 -27.70 10.95 -4.07
C LEU A 47 -28.50 11.69 -5.14
N VAL A 48 -28.08 11.61 -6.40
CA VAL A 48 -28.80 12.21 -7.53
C VAL A 48 -30.21 11.63 -7.64
N SER A 49 -30.34 10.30 -7.54
CA SER A 49 -31.64 9.61 -7.56
C SER A 49 -32.56 10.07 -6.40
N GLN A 50 -32.01 10.23 -5.20
CA GLN A 50 -32.75 10.72 -4.04
C GLN A 50 -33.24 12.17 -4.23
N LEU A 51 -32.38 13.05 -4.78
CA LEU A 51 -32.75 14.44 -5.08
C LEU A 51 -33.83 14.52 -6.17
N GLN A 52 -33.70 13.71 -7.22
CA GLN A 52 -34.70 13.62 -8.30
C GLN A 52 -36.05 13.07 -7.80
N SER A 53 -36.04 12.19 -6.81
CA SER A 53 -37.26 11.65 -6.18
C SER A 53 -38.01 12.63 -5.28
N GLY A 54 -37.49 13.86 -5.11
CA GLY A 54 -38.10 14.91 -4.29
C GLY A 54 -38.01 14.65 -2.78
N ARG A 55 -37.18 13.68 -2.34
CA ARG A 55 -36.92 13.49 -0.92
C ARG A 55 -36.01 14.61 -0.41
N PRO A 56 -36.31 15.22 0.75
CA PRO A 56 -35.40 16.18 1.37
C PRO A 56 -34.15 15.43 1.84
N VAL A 57 -33.05 15.59 1.10
CA VAL A 57 -31.73 15.14 1.54
C VAL A 57 -31.21 16.17 2.53
N LYS A 58 -30.90 15.75 3.76
CA LYS A 58 -30.31 16.62 4.78
C LYS A 58 -28.84 16.84 4.47
N ASP A 59 -28.37 18.07 4.62
CA ASP A 59 -26.96 18.44 4.41
C ASP A 59 -25.99 17.61 5.29
N GLU A 60 -26.45 17.16 6.46
CA GLU A 60 -25.71 16.25 7.36
C GLU A 60 -25.37 14.90 6.70
N GLU A 61 -26.27 14.35 5.89
CA GLU A 61 -26.06 13.07 5.19
C GLU A 61 -25.01 13.24 4.08
N ILE A 62 -25.03 14.38 3.40
CA ILE A 62 -24.08 14.74 2.34
C ILE A 62 -22.67 14.90 2.94
N ASP A 63 -22.56 15.61 4.07
CA ASP A 63 -21.29 15.77 4.78
C ASP A 63 -20.74 14.44 5.32
N ARG A 64 -21.62 13.55 5.79
CA ARG A 64 -21.23 12.21 6.21
C ARG A 64 -20.68 11.39 5.05
N LEU A 65 -21.35 11.42 3.88
CA LEU A 65 -20.92 10.69 2.69
C LEU A 65 -19.62 11.26 2.10
N ARG A 66 -19.47 12.59 2.12
CA ARG A 66 -18.22 13.26 1.73
C ARG A 66 -17.07 12.85 2.65
N LYS A 67 -17.29 12.83 3.97
CA LYS A 67 -16.30 12.34 4.94
C LYS A 67 -15.95 10.88 4.69
N LEU A 68 -16.92 10.03 4.37
CA LEU A 68 -16.69 8.60 4.10
C LEU A 68 -15.83 8.39 2.84
N ALA A 69 -16.08 9.19 1.79
CA ALA A 69 -15.25 9.19 0.58
C ALA A 69 -13.83 9.72 0.85
N GLN A 70 -13.69 10.72 1.72
CA GLN A 70 -12.41 11.36 2.05
C GLN A 70 -11.54 10.53 3.02
N VAL A 71 -12.14 9.85 4.00
CA VAL A 71 -11.44 8.94 4.92
C VAL A 71 -10.74 7.81 4.14
N HIS A 72 -11.36 7.32 3.07
CA HIS A 72 -10.76 6.33 2.17
C HIS A 72 -9.57 6.88 1.35
N ASP A 73 -9.46 8.19 1.17
CA ASP A 73 -8.31 8.86 0.55
C ASP A 73 -7.18 9.07 1.57
N ASP A 74 -7.52 9.44 2.80
CA ASP A 74 -6.55 9.65 3.88
C ASP A 74 -5.91 8.35 4.38
N GLU A 75 -6.62 7.22 4.36
CA GLU A 75 -6.06 5.90 4.73
C GLU A 75 -4.89 5.49 3.82
N ARG A 76 -4.91 5.92 2.54
CA ARG A 76 -3.77 5.75 1.62
C ARG A 76 -2.69 6.82 1.79
N THR A 77 -3.06 8.02 2.22
CA THR A 77 -2.12 9.13 2.41
C THR A 77 -1.36 9.03 3.74
N GLY A 78 -1.95 8.35 4.74
CA GLY A 78 -1.32 8.02 6.02
C GLY A 78 -0.27 6.90 5.92
N VAL A 79 -0.27 6.13 4.83
CA VAL A 79 0.89 5.36 4.41
C VAL A 79 1.85 6.33 3.75
N ASN A 80 2.65 6.98 4.61
CA ASN A 80 3.69 7.91 4.24
C ASN A 80 4.44 7.40 2.98
N PRO A 81 4.29 8.03 1.80
CA PRO A 81 4.95 7.56 0.58
C PRO A 81 6.49 7.70 0.67
N ALA A 82 6.98 8.44 1.69
CA ALA A 82 8.38 8.48 2.08
C ALA A 82 8.86 7.21 2.84
N ALA A 83 7.95 6.47 3.50
CA ALA A 83 8.24 5.17 4.14
C ALA A 83 7.98 3.99 3.18
N ALA A 84 7.08 4.15 2.20
CA ALA A 84 7.04 3.34 0.98
C ALA A 84 8.07 3.84 -0.04
N GLY A 85 9.26 4.23 0.45
CA GLY A 85 10.34 4.74 -0.37
C GLY A 85 10.61 3.78 -1.51
N SER A 86 10.66 4.31 -2.72
CA SER A 86 11.17 3.65 -3.91
C SER A 86 12.32 2.73 -3.50
N ILE A 87 12.10 1.42 -3.52
CA ILE A 87 13.16 0.47 -3.22
C ILE A 87 14.23 0.71 -4.27
N GLY A 88 15.31 1.35 -3.83
CA GLY A 88 16.43 1.63 -4.69
C GLY A 88 17.08 0.30 -5.02
N TRP A 89 17.55 0.15 -6.25
CA TRP A 89 18.35 -1.02 -6.64
C TRP A 89 19.54 -1.27 -5.70
N LYS A 90 20.02 -0.22 -5.03
CA LYS A 90 21.02 -0.31 -3.97
C LYS A 90 20.50 -1.04 -2.72
N ASP A 91 19.25 -0.85 -2.32
CA ASP A 91 18.65 -1.52 -1.16
C ASP A 91 18.40 -3.01 -1.41
N VAL A 92 18.14 -3.40 -2.67
CA VAL A 92 17.97 -4.81 -3.07
C VAL A 92 19.30 -5.57 -3.05
N ILE A 93 20.40 -4.92 -3.48
CA ILE A 93 21.72 -5.56 -3.55
C ILE A 93 22.45 -5.51 -2.19
N TRP A 94 22.29 -4.43 -1.42
CA TRP A 94 22.99 -4.25 -0.14
C TRP A 94 22.13 -4.50 1.10
N GLY A 95 20.83 -4.73 0.94
CA GLY A 95 19.88 -4.80 2.05
C GLY A 95 19.53 -3.41 2.59
N ARG A 96 18.24 -3.20 2.90
CA ARG A 96 17.73 -1.94 3.45
C ARG A 96 18.41 -1.64 4.79
N LYS A 97 19.20 -0.56 4.86
CA LYS A 97 19.64 -0.02 6.15
C LYS A 97 18.51 0.80 6.74
N SER A 98 17.82 0.23 7.73
CA SER A 98 16.72 0.87 8.44
C SER A 98 17.15 2.22 9.01
N SER A 99 16.40 3.28 8.70
CA SER A 99 16.49 4.56 9.39
C SER A 99 16.34 4.36 10.91
N PRO A 100 17.12 5.05 11.77
CA PRO A 100 17.09 4.85 13.22
C PRO A 100 15.72 5.11 13.85
N SER A 101 14.81 5.85 13.20
CA SER A 101 13.47 6.14 13.70
C SER A 101 12.46 5.00 13.50
N GLN A 102 12.72 4.07 12.59
CA GLN A 102 11.80 2.95 12.29
C GLN A 102 12.19 1.68 13.04
N LYS A 103 13.45 1.58 13.46
CA LYS A 103 14.00 0.42 14.17
C LYS A 103 13.45 0.28 15.59
N SER A 104 13.12 1.38 16.26
CA SER A 104 12.63 1.35 17.64
C SER A 104 11.24 0.75 17.78
N SER A 105 10.35 0.98 16.81
CA SER A 105 8.99 0.45 16.89
C SER A 105 8.92 -1.02 16.42
N ASP A 106 9.71 -1.39 15.42
CA ASP A 106 9.74 -2.77 14.89
C ASP A 106 10.39 -3.74 15.90
N ASP A 107 11.51 -3.33 16.52
CA ASP A 107 12.20 -4.12 17.57
C ASP A 107 11.30 -4.43 18.78
N GLU A 108 10.35 -3.54 19.11
CA GLU A 108 9.41 -3.75 20.22
C GLU A 108 8.33 -4.79 19.89
N TRP A 109 7.86 -4.83 18.64
CA TRP A 109 6.88 -5.81 18.19
C TRP A 109 7.50 -7.19 17.98
N GLU A 110 8.70 -7.25 17.39
CA GLU A 110 9.44 -8.51 17.21
C GLU A 110 9.77 -9.18 18.56
N ARG A 111 10.13 -8.39 19.59
CA ARG A 111 10.36 -8.92 20.94
C ARG A 111 9.11 -9.54 21.55
N LYS A 112 7.96 -8.89 21.42
CA LYS A 112 6.69 -9.43 21.93
C LYS A 112 6.28 -10.71 21.23
N ASP A 113 6.55 -10.82 19.94
CA ASP A 113 6.22 -12.00 19.15
C ASP A 113 7.12 -13.20 19.52
N LEU A 114 8.42 -12.95 19.74
CA LEU A 114 9.35 -13.97 20.24
C LEU A 114 9.02 -14.45 21.65
N GLU A 115 8.60 -13.54 22.54
CA GLU A 115 8.15 -13.91 23.89
C GLU A 115 6.89 -14.76 23.84
N LYS A 116 5.96 -14.44 22.93
CA LYS A 116 4.74 -15.22 22.73
C LYS A 116 5.03 -16.63 22.20
N ILE A 117 5.91 -16.74 21.20
CA ILE A 117 6.35 -18.05 20.67
C ILE A 117 7.05 -18.88 21.76
N ARG A 118 7.87 -18.24 22.61
CA ARG A 118 8.53 -18.91 23.74
C ARG A 118 7.52 -19.45 24.74
N GLN A 119 6.47 -18.68 25.06
CA GLN A 119 5.40 -19.12 25.95
C GLN A 119 4.56 -20.25 25.36
N GLU A 120 4.29 -20.21 24.06
CA GLU A 120 3.57 -21.29 23.35
C GLU A 120 4.40 -22.59 23.36
N ILE A 121 5.72 -22.51 23.14
CA ILE A 121 6.63 -23.68 23.21
C ILE A 121 6.73 -24.23 24.64
N GLU A 122 6.78 -23.36 25.66
CA GLU A 122 6.83 -23.80 27.07
C GLU A 122 5.50 -24.36 27.57
N ALA A 123 4.37 -24.00 26.95
CA ALA A 123 3.05 -24.55 27.27
C ALA A 123 2.75 -25.88 26.56
N GLU A 124 3.50 -26.22 25.50
CA GLU A 124 3.34 -27.44 24.71
C GLU A 124 4.28 -28.59 25.17
N ILE A 125 5.11 -28.36 26.20
CA ILE A 125 5.97 -29.35 26.89
C ILE A 125 5.36 -29.70 28.25
#